data_AF-A0AAU8NJE2-F1
#
_entry.id   AF-A0AAU8NJE2-F1
#
_cell.length_a   1.000
_cell.length_b   1.000
_cell.length_c   1.000
_cell.angle_alpha   90.00
_cell.angle_beta   90.00
_cell.angle_gamma   90.00
#
_symmetry.space_group_name_H-M   'P 1'
#
loop_
_entity.id
_entity.type
_entity.pdbx_description
1 polymer ?
#
loop_
_entity_poly.entity_id
_entity_poly.type
_entity_poly.pdbx_seq_one_letter_code
_entity_poly.pdbx_strand_id
1 'polypeptide(L)'
;MLKMKKIVPAIALSVAVLSGSVVIPNSVNANPVETVTANENDIQHVQLNKLFVDIPYSDVDYELKRKETTSAVEIEVYERSTGNLVTTYGEVKNQDSNFSARAATDYQSIRAYQDYQDSGFVSVRLQADLYVYSSGSFGQINKVIATNYYATSDGSWDMVNPSAHTVSMTGSFPTQKVQVKGSVTIDTVKTKIGGVAIGDLGYTVQQNSHYRKNLNHGFTFTFGR
;
A
#
# COMPACT_ATOMS: atom_id res chain seq x y z
N MET A 1 -1.72 -71.53 26.34
CA MET A 1 -1.06 -71.84 27.63
C MET A 1 -0.26 -70.62 28.06
N LEU A 2 -0.88 -69.77 28.90
CA LEU A 2 -0.23 -68.66 29.60
C LEU A 2 0.44 -69.20 30.87
N LYS A 3 1.66 -68.75 31.18
CA LYS A 3 2.23 -68.83 32.54
C LYS A 3 2.39 -67.41 33.09
N MET A 4 1.48 -67.03 33.97
CA MET A 4 1.56 -65.88 34.86
C MET A 4 2.72 -66.04 35.85
N LYS A 5 3.49 -64.97 36.08
CA LYS A 5 4.23 -64.75 37.33
C LYS A 5 3.57 -63.56 38.04
N LYS A 6 3.15 -63.78 39.29
CA LYS A 6 2.68 -62.77 40.25
C LYS A 6 3.78 -62.49 41.26
N ILE A 7 4.13 -61.22 41.52
CA ILE A 7 4.60 -60.64 42.80
C ILE A 7 4.25 -59.12 42.71
N VAL A 8 3.13 -58.64 43.27
CA VAL A 8 2.88 -58.00 44.59
C VAL A 8 3.50 -56.58 44.74
N PRO A 9 2.76 -55.58 45.27
CA PRO A 9 2.94 -54.15 44.98
C PRO A 9 3.74 -53.41 46.06
N ALA A 10 4.44 -52.35 45.67
CA ALA A 10 5.02 -51.38 46.61
C ALA A 10 4.14 -50.11 46.62
N ILE A 11 3.39 -49.97 47.71
CA ILE A 11 2.80 -48.71 48.17
C ILE A 11 3.93 -47.95 48.87
N ALA A 12 4.21 -46.70 48.48
CA ALA A 12 4.56 -45.64 49.44
C ALA A 12 4.71 -44.25 48.81
N LEU A 13 4.03 -43.31 49.47
CA LEU A 13 4.36 -41.91 49.70
C LEU A 13 4.31 -40.92 48.53
N SER A 14 3.11 -40.37 48.38
CA SER A 14 2.86 -39.00 47.97
C SER A 14 3.63 -37.99 48.82
N VAL A 15 4.57 -37.28 48.20
CA VAL A 15 5.06 -35.96 48.64
C VAL A 15 4.52 -34.94 47.65
N ALA A 16 3.48 -34.21 48.08
CA ALA A 16 3.03 -33.02 47.39
C ALA A 16 4.06 -31.90 47.65
N VAL A 17 4.97 -31.66 46.70
CA VAL A 17 5.75 -30.43 46.68
C VAL A 17 4.90 -29.38 45.96
N LEU A 18 4.31 -28.48 46.75
CA LEU A 18 3.82 -27.18 46.28
C LEU A 18 5.02 -26.35 45.82
N SER A 19 5.47 -26.57 44.58
CA SER A 19 6.35 -25.62 43.89
C SER A 19 5.48 -24.55 43.25
N GLY A 20 5.47 -23.37 43.87
CA GLY A 20 4.83 -22.19 43.31
C GLY A 20 5.33 -21.92 41.89
N SER A 21 4.39 -21.81 40.96
CA SER A 21 4.65 -21.41 39.58
C SER A 21 5.24 -19.99 39.57
N VAL A 22 6.55 -19.87 39.41
CA VAL A 22 7.14 -18.64 38.91
C VAL A 22 6.86 -18.63 37.41
N VAL A 23 5.79 -17.92 37.02
CA VAL A 23 5.62 -17.47 35.65
C VAL A 23 6.73 -16.46 35.41
N ILE A 24 7.81 -16.90 34.75
CA ILE A 24 8.75 -15.98 34.12
C ILE A 24 8.03 -15.46 32.88
N PRO A 25 7.65 -14.17 32.79
CA PRO A 25 7.27 -13.64 31.50
C PRO A 25 8.53 -13.69 30.62
N ASN A 26 8.57 -14.62 29.67
CA ASN A 26 9.38 -14.41 28.48
C ASN A 26 8.82 -13.14 27.84
N SER A 27 9.46 -12.01 28.10
CA SER A 27 9.40 -10.86 27.22
C SER A 27 9.91 -11.37 25.88
N VAL A 28 8.99 -11.81 25.01
CA VAL A 28 9.25 -11.85 23.59
C VAL A 28 9.67 -10.42 23.28
N ASN A 29 10.96 -10.27 22.96
CA ASN A 29 11.49 -9.06 22.40
C ASN A 29 10.74 -8.89 21.08
N ALA A 30 9.58 -8.24 21.13
CA ALA A 30 8.93 -7.73 19.96
C ALA A 30 9.93 -6.72 19.42
N ASN A 31 10.73 -7.15 18.43
CA ASN A 31 11.39 -6.20 17.57
C ASN A 31 10.30 -5.21 17.19
N PRO A 32 10.48 -3.90 17.46
CA PRO A 32 9.53 -2.92 16.98
C PRO A 32 9.45 -3.16 15.48
N VAL A 33 8.24 -3.44 14.99
CA VAL A 33 7.95 -3.30 13.57
C VAL A 33 8.37 -1.88 13.27
N GLU A 34 9.47 -1.71 12.55
CA GLU A 34 9.88 -0.41 12.04
C GLU A 34 8.74 0.05 11.13
N THR A 35 7.85 0.85 11.70
CA THR A 35 7.06 1.77 10.91
C THR A 35 8.07 2.64 10.19
N VAL A 36 8.28 2.35 8.91
CA VAL A 36 9.08 3.20 8.01
C VAL A 36 8.44 4.57 8.10
N THR A 37 9.07 5.42 8.89
CA THR A 37 8.59 6.78 9.13
C THR A 37 9.17 7.56 7.98
N ALA A 38 8.32 7.91 7.01
CA ALA A 38 8.71 8.78 5.91
C ALA A 38 9.39 10.03 6.48
N ASN A 39 10.69 10.16 6.27
CA ASN A 39 11.49 11.28 6.75
C ASN A 39 11.34 12.40 5.73
N GLU A 40 10.78 13.55 6.12
CA GLU A 40 10.48 14.67 5.20
C GLU A 40 11.72 15.26 4.52
N ASN A 41 12.94 14.90 4.98
CA ASN A 41 14.20 15.37 4.39
C ASN A 41 14.64 14.62 3.12
N ASP A 42 13.99 13.51 2.75
CA ASP A 42 14.39 12.66 1.62
C ASP A 42 13.30 12.57 0.53
N ILE A 43 12.58 13.67 0.29
CA ILE A 43 11.58 13.72 -0.79
C ILE A 43 12.27 13.94 -2.13
N GLN A 44 12.21 12.93 -3.00
CA GLN A 44 12.69 13.03 -4.38
C GLN A 44 11.59 13.56 -5.30
N HIS A 45 11.85 14.69 -5.97
CA HIS A 45 10.91 15.29 -6.93
C HIS A 45 11.20 14.79 -8.36
N VAL A 46 10.35 13.91 -8.88
CA VAL A 46 10.63 13.16 -10.12
C VAL A 46 9.61 13.46 -11.20
N GLN A 47 10.06 13.68 -12.44
CA GLN A 47 9.18 13.92 -13.57
C GLN A 47 8.58 12.62 -14.12
N LEU A 48 7.27 12.61 -14.33
CA LEU A 48 6.53 11.60 -15.09
C LEU A 48 6.49 11.99 -16.58
N ASN A 49 5.31 12.21 -17.15
CA ASN A 49 5.14 12.67 -18.52
C ASN A 49 4.90 14.17 -18.55
N LYS A 50 3.82 14.65 -17.93
CA LYS A 50 3.52 16.09 -17.75
C LYS A 50 3.49 16.50 -16.28
N LEU A 51 3.35 15.54 -15.37
CA LEU A 51 3.35 15.76 -13.93
C LEU A 51 4.75 15.52 -13.33
N PHE A 52 4.95 16.06 -12.14
CA PHE A 52 6.02 15.68 -11.23
C PHE A 52 5.44 15.06 -9.98
N VAL A 53 6.18 14.14 -9.37
CA VAL A 53 5.79 13.41 -8.16
C VAL A 53 6.78 13.64 -7.03
N ASP A 54 6.26 13.84 -5.83
CA ASP A 54 7.06 13.86 -4.60
C ASP A 54 7.10 12.44 -4.03
N ILE A 55 8.28 11.79 -4.09
CA ILE A 55 8.51 10.41 -3.67
C ILE A 55 9.21 10.43 -2.29
N PRO A 56 8.55 10.02 -1.19
CA PRO A 56 9.09 10.12 0.16
C PRO A 56 9.96 8.91 0.53
N TYR A 57 10.89 8.54 -0.35
CA TYR A 57 11.81 7.42 -0.17
C TYR A 57 13.24 7.89 -0.40
N SER A 58 14.13 7.57 0.55
CA SER A 58 15.57 7.84 0.48
C SER A 58 16.22 7.11 -0.68
N ASP A 59 17.17 7.77 -1.37
CA ASP A 59 17.97 7.15 -2.44
C ASP A 59 19.03 6.16 -1.92
N VAL A 60 19.32 6.23 -0.61
CA VAL A 60 20.20 5.30 0.12
C VAL A 60 19.55 3.94 0.26
N ASP A 61 18.27 3.91 0.68
CA ASP A 61 17.55 2.67 0.97
C ASP A 61 16.73 2.16 -0.22
N TYR A 62 16.39 3.05 -1.15
CA TYR A 62 15.53 2.76 -2.28
C TYR A 62 16.16 3.10 -3.63
N GLU A 63 15.82 2.30 -4.63
CA GLU A 63 16.18 2.52 -6.03
C GLU A 63 14.92 2.92 -6.81
N LEU A 64 15.00 4.03 -7.56
CA LEU A 64 13.94 4.48 -8.45
C LEU A 64 14.25 4.03 -9.89
N LYS A 65 13.31 3.30 -10.52
CA LYS A 65 13.42 2.90 -11.93
C LYS A 65 12.32 3.56 -12.74
N ARG A 66 12.73 4.34 -13.74
CA ARG A 66 11.80 4.96 -14.70
C ARG A 66 11.51 4.00 -15.83
N LYS A 67 10.22 3.79 -16.08
CA LYS A 67 9.70 2.97 -17.18
C LYS A 67 8.74 3.79 -18.01
N GLU A 68 8.99 3.85 -19.30
CA GLU A 68 8.20 4.64 -20.23
C GLU A 68 7.67 3.75 -21.35
N THR A 69 6.35 3.72 -21.50
CA THR A 69 5.66 2.99 -22.56
C THR A 69 4.94 3.97 -23.48
N THR A 70 4.26 3.44 -24.49
CA THR A 70 3.37 4.26 -25.35
C THR A 70 2.15 4.79 -24.58
N SER A 71 1.74 4.13 -23.51
CA SER A 71 0.52 4.43 -22.76
C SER A 71 0.74 5.05 -21.38
N ALA A 72 1.96 5.01 -20.81
CA ALA A 72 2.23 5.56 -19.49
C ALA A 72 3.71 5.94 -19.29
N VAL A 73 3.96 6.78 -18.28
CA VAL A 73 5.27 6.89 -17.61
C VAL A 73 5.09 6.44 -16.17
N GLU A 74 5.98 5.56 -15.71
CA GLU A 74 5.96 4.95 -14.38
C GLU A 74 7.32 5.13 -13.71
N ILE A 75 7.31 5.35 -12.39
CA ILE A 75 8.45 5.28 -11.49
C ILE A 75 8.20 4.13 -10.52
N GLU A 76 8.94 3.05 -10.68
CA GLU A 76 8.93 1.89 -9.80
C GLU A 76 9.94 2.11 -8.66
N VAL A 77 9.51 1.93 -7.41
CA VAL A 77 10.33 2.11 -6.21
C VAL A 77 10.67 0.75 -5.63
N TYR A 78 11.96 0.42 -5.63
CA TYR A 78 12.48 -0.84 -5.11
C TYR A 78 13.24 -0.62 -3.82
N GLU A 79 12.98 -1.44 -2.81
CA GLU A 79 13.82 -1.49 -1.61
C GLU A 79 15.14 -2.18 -1.95
N ARG A 80 16.29 -1.54 -1.69
CA ARG A 80 17.59 -2.08 -2.07
C ARG A 80 17.98 -3.33 -1.29
N SER A 81 17.59 -3.41 -0.02
CA SER A 81 17.96 -4.53 0.87
C SER A 81 17.34 -5.85 0.42
N THR A 82 16.12 -5.82 -0.12
CA THR A 82 15.35 -7.01 -0.51
C THR A 82 15.19 -7.16 -2.02
N GLY A 83 15.32 -6.06 -2.77
CA GLY A 83 14.98 -6.01 -4.19
C GLY A 83 13.46 -6.00 -4.46
N ASN A 84 12.63 -5.88 -3.42
CA ASN A 84 11.18 -5.91 -3.56
C ASN A 84 10.64 -4.61 -4.14
N LEU A 85 9.67 -4.72 -5.05
CA LEU A 85 8.88 -3.58 -5.50
C LEU A 85 7.95 -3.14 -4.36
N VAL A 86 8.07 -1.88 -3.94
CA VAL A 86 7.28 -1.30 -2.85
C VAL A 86 6.05 -0.60 -3.40
N THR A 87 6.25 0.23 -4.43
CA THR A 87 5.19 1.02 -5.02
C THR A 87 5.57 1.49 -6.42
N THR A 88 4.57 1.84 -7.23
CA THR A 88 4.76 2.45 -8.54
C THR A 88 3.95 3.72 -8.62
N TYR A 89 4.58 4.84 -8.98
CA TYR A 89 3.89 6.09 -9.31
C TYR A 89 3.76 6.20 -10.82
N GLY A 90 2.60 6.59 -11.35
CA GLY A 90 2.41 6.64 -12.79
C GLY A 90 1.50 7.74 -13.29
N GLU A 91 1.70 8.10 -14.56
CA GLU A 91 0.85 8.99 -15.35
C GLU A 91 0.48 8.29 -16.65
N VAL A 92 -0.83 8.21 -16.95
CA VAL A 92 -1.32 7.67 -18.22
C VAL A 92 -1.16 8.72 -19.32
N LYS A 93 -0.52 8.32 -20.42
CA LYS A 93 -0.40 9.11 -21.65
C LYS A 93 -1.69 9.07 -22.44
N ASN A 94 -2.01 10.18 -23.13
CA ASN A 94 -3.09 10.27 -24.12
C ASN A 94 -4.43 9.70 -23.62
N GLN A 95 -4.95 10.26 -22.52
CA GLN A 95 -6.32 9.98 -22.09
C GLN A 95 -7.30 10.43 -23.19
N ASP A 96 -8.04 9.50 -23.79
CA ASP A 96 -9.14 9.82 -24.71
C ASP A 96 -10.16 10.69 -23.98
N SER A 97 -10.18 11.97 -24.33
CA SER A 97 -11.14 12.91 -23.80
C SER A 97 -12.50 12.62 -24.41
N ASN A 98 -13.29 11.74 -23.77
CA ASN A 98 -14.76 11.69 -23.97
C ASN A 98 -15.45 13.01 -23.58
N PHE A 99 -14.68 14.03 -23.19
CA PHE A 99 -15.15 15.39 -23.00
C PHE A 99 -15.28 16.08 -24.36
N SER A 100 -16.51 16.13 -24.88
CA SER A 100 -16.88 16.96 -26.03
C SER A 100 -16.67 18.44 -25.70
N ALA A 101 -15.44 18.93 -25.84
CA ALA A 101 -15.14 20.35 -25.91
C ALA A 101 -14.57 20.66 -27.30
N ARG A 102 -15.40 21.31 -28.11
CA ARG A 102 -14.97 21.98 -29.34
C ARG A 102 -13.76 22.88 -29.03
N ALA A 103 -12.62 22.59 -29.67
CA ALA A 103 -11.56 23.54 -30.01
C ALA A 103 -10.82 24.29 -28.88
N ALA A 104 -10.34 23.62 -27.84
CA ALA A 104 -9.27 24.18 -26.99
C ALA A 104 -8.16 23.15 -26.74
N THR A 105 -7.06 23.24 -27.50
CA THR A 105 -5.87 22.38 -27.40
C THR A 105 -5.15 22.46 -26.04
N ASP A 106 -5.46 23.49 -25.26
CA ASP A 106 -4.76 23.83 -24.03
C ASP A 106 -5.33 23.13 -22.80
N TYR A 107 -6.53 22.53 -22.92
CA TYR A 107 -7.19 21.80 -21.84
C TYR A 107 -7.16 20.30 -22.09
N GLN A 108 -6.88 19.52 -21.04
CA GLN A 108 -6.84 18.06 -21.15
C GLN A 108 -7.14 17.39 -19.82
N SER A 109 -7.48 16.10 -19.90
CA SER A 109 -7.56 15.22 -18.73
C SER A 109 -6.22 14.51 -18.54
N ILE A 110 -5.69 14.52 -17.32
CA ILE A 110 -4.51 13.75 -16.93
C ILE A 110 -4.91 12.78 -15.83
N ARG A 111 -4.49 11.52 -15.96
CA ARG A 111 -4.68 10.49 -14.95
C ARG A 111 -3.34 10.16 -14.31
N ALA A 112 -3.28 10.32 -13.00
CA ALA A 112 -2.12 10.01 -12.19
C ALA A 112 -2.49 8.98 -11.11
N TYR A 113 -1.57 8.09 -10.77
CA TYR A 113 -1.85 7.01 -9.84
C TYR A 113 -0.63 6.61 -9.04
N GLN A 114 -0.90 5.90 -7.94
CA GLN A 114 0.06 5.10 -7.23
C GLN A 114 -0.47 3.68 -7.05
N ASP A 115 0.29 2.70 -7.51
CA ASP A 115 0.08 1.29 -7.24
C ASP A 115 0.84 0.90 -5.97
N TYR A 116 0.14 0.20 -5.09
CA TYR A 116 0.71 -0.34 -3.86
C TYR A 116 0.69 -1.85 -3.96
N GLN A 117 1.85 -2.45 -3.74
CA GLN A 117 2.00 -3.89 -3.70
C GLN A 117 2.27 -4.32 -2.27
N ASP A 118 1.39 -5.15 -1.73
CA ASP A 118 1.59 -5.72 -0.40
C ASP A 118 2.20 -7.11 -0.51
N SER A 119 3.54 -7.15 -0.48
CA SER A 119 4.33 -8.39 -0.39
C SER A 119 3.97 -9.46 -1.44
N GLY A 120 3.54 -9.02 -2.62
CA GLY A 120 3.10 -9.88 -3.73
C GLY A 120 1.74 -10.54 -3.56
N PHE A 121 1.05 -10.37 -2.43
CA PHE A 121 -0.27 -10.95 -2.18
C PHE A 121 -1.41 -10.15 -2.83
N VAL A 122 -1.35 -8.82 -2.70
CA VAL A 122 -2.38 -7.89 -3.16
C VAL A 122 -1.73 -6.72 -3.87
N SER A 123 -2.35 -6.23 -4.95
CA SER A 123 -2.03 -4.96 -5.58
C SER A 123 -3.28 -4.11 -5.74
N VAL A 124 -3.19 -2.85 -5.30
CA VAL A 124 -4.26 -1.86 -5.42
C VAL A 124 -3.73 -0.54 -5.96
N ARG A 125 -4.58 0.21 -6.64
CA ARG A 125 -4.29 1.51 -7.23
C ARG A 125 -5.10 2.61 -6.57
N LEU A 126 -4.44 3.64 -6.06
CA LEU A 126 -5.05 4.94 -5.77
C LEU A 126 -4.84 5.85 -6.97
N GLN A 127 -5.90 6.43 -7.52
CA GLN A 127 -5.84 7.20 -8.76
C GLN A 127 -6.59 8.53 -8.63
N ALA A 128 -6.06 9.57 -9.27
CA ALA A 128 -6.76 10.83 -9.50
C ALA A 128 -6.82 11.16 -11.01
N ASP A 129 -8.02 11.52 -11.48
CA ASP A 129 -8.25 12.07 -12.80
C ASP A 129 -8.41 13.59 -12.66
N LEU A 130 -7.58 14.36 -13.35
CA LEU A 130 -7.44 15.80 -13.21
C LEU A 130 -7.78 16.49 -14.53
N TYR A 131 -8.50 17.61 -14.46
CA TYR A 131 -8.70 18.49 -15.62
C TYR A 131 -7.71 19.65 -15.51
N VAL A 132 -6.81 19.75 -16.48
CA VAL A 132 -5.69 20.70 -16.46
C VAL A 132 -5.73 21.66 -17.64
N TYR A 133 -5.10 22.83 -17.45
CA TYR A 133 -4.85 23.83 -18.48
C TYR A 133 -3.35 24.05 -18.62
N SER A 134 -2.84 24.04 -19.85
CA SER A 134 -1.44 24.34 -20.16
C SER A 134 -1.32 25.22 -21.39
N SER A 135 -0.54 26.29 -21.28
CA SER A 135 -0.18 27.17 -22.40
C SER A 135 1.24 27.68 -22.24
N GLY A 136 2.11 27.43 -23.23
CA GLY A 136 3.53 27.74 -23.13
C GLY A 136 4.19 27.04 -21.93
N SER A 137 4.86 27.81 -21.07
CA SER A 137 5.45 27.31 -19.82
C SER A 137 4.50 27.28 -18.62
N PHE A 138 3.28 27.81 -18.77
CA PHE A 138 2.30 27.87 -17.71
C PHE A 138 1.44 26.59 -17.70
N GLY A 139 1.23 26.04 -16.51
CA GLY A 139 0.35 24.90 -16.28
C GLY A 139 -0.37 25.03 -14.94
N GLN A 140 -1.64 24.63 -14.92
CA GLN A 140 -2.44 24.54 -13.71
C GLN A 140 -3.46 23.40 -13.79
N ILE A 141 -3.84 22.87 -12.63
CA ILE A 141 -4.93 21.95 -12.42
C ILE A 141 -6.16 22.78 -12.11
N ASN A 142 -7.19 22.67 -12.95
CA ASN A 142 -8.42 23.45 -12.80
C ASN A 142 -9.44 22.77 -11.88
N LYS A 143 -9.48 21.44 -11.86
CA LYS A 143 -10.34 20.66 -10.98
C LYS A 143 -9.94 19.19 -10.95
N VAL A 144 -10.38 18.50 -9.91
CA VAL A 144 -10.40 17.03 -9.83
C VAL A 144 -11.66 16.54 -10.53
N ILE A 145 -11.51 15.61 -11.48
CA ILE A 145 -12.61 14.93 -12.16
C ILE A 145 -13.10 13.76 -11.29
N ALA A 146 -12.16 12.93 -10.84
CA ALA A 146 -12.46 11.78 -10.00
C ALA A 146 -11.24 11.39 -9.15
N THR A 147 -11.48 10.69 -8.04
CA THR A 147 -10.43 10.04 -7.25
C THR A 147 -10.97 8.71 -6.76
N ASN A 148 -10.29 7.61 -7.07
CA ASN A 148 -10.83 6.26 -6.87
C ASN A 148 -9.74 5.28 -6.43
N TYR A 149 -10.19 4.17 -5.83
CA TYR A 149 -9.41 2.96 -5.64
C TYR A 149 -9.80 1.88 -6.63
N TYR A 150 -8.81 1.13 -7.09
CA TYR A 150 -9.00 -0.04 -7.95
C TYR A 150 -8.17 -1.21 -7.46
N ALA A 151 -8.68 -2.43 -7.61
CA ALA A 151 -7.86 -3.62 -7.54
C ALA A 151 -7.04 -3.71 -8.84
N THR A 152 -5.74 -3.97 -8.73
CA THR A 152 -4.84 -4.15 -9.89
C THR A 152 -4.22 -5.54 -9.96
N SER A 153 -4.46 -6.37 -8.95
CA SER A 153 -4.28 -7.82 -9.04
C SER A 153 -5.59 -8.54 -8.78
N ASP A 154 -5.68 -9.79 -9.20
CA ASP A 154 -6.76 -10.69 -8.82
C ASP A 154 -6.36 -11.49 -7.56
N GLY A 155 -7.32 -12.17 -6.95
CA GLY A 155 -7.04 -13.09 -5.86
C GLY A 155 -8.26 -13.42 -5.01
N SER A 156 -8.03 -14.16 -3.93
CA SER A 156 -9.07 -14.48 -2.94
C SER A 156 -9.18 -13.40 -1.86
N TRP A 157 -9.40 -12.15 -2.27
CA TRP A 157 -9.49 -11.01 -1.38
C TRP A 157 -10.45 -9.97 -1.96
N ASP A 158 -10.98 -9.11 -1.09
CA ASP A 158 -11.91 -8.04 -1.44
C ASP A 158 -11.39 -6.69 -0.92
N MET A 159 -11.65 -5.61 -1.67
CA MET A 159 -11.51 -4.24 -1.17
C MET A 159 -12.78 -3.84 -0.42
N VAL A 160 -12.64 -3.54 0.86
CA VAL A 160 -13.74 -3.12 1.73
C VAL A 160 -13.53 -1.67 2.16
N ASN A 161 -14.62 -0.89 2.13
CA ASN A 161 -14.65 0.53 2.50
C ASN A 161 -13.58 1.40 1.79
N PRO A 162 -13.43 1.32 0.45
CA PRO A 162 -12.52 2.22 -0.25
C PRO A 162 -12.98 3.67 -0.08
N SER A 163 -12.06 4.54 0.34
CA SER A 163 -12.27 5.98 0.43
C SER A 163 -11.08 6.68 -0.19
N ALA A 164 -11.32 7.58 -1.13
CA ALA A 164 -10.28 8.30 -1.84
C ALA A 164 -10.69 9.76 -2.07
N HIS A 165 -9.76 10.68 -1.91
CA HIS A 165 -9.99 12.11 -2.13
C HIS A 165 -8.72 12.81 -2.59
N THR A 166 -8.90 13.86 -3.38
CA THR A 166 -7.82 14.73 -3.83
C THR A 166 -8.11 16.16 -3.39
N VAL A 167 -7.12 16.83 -2.82
CA VAL A 167 -7.23 18.21 -2.34
C VAL A 167 -6.13 19.08 -2.96
N SER A 168 -6.45 20.35 -3.19
CA SER A 168 -5.45 21.36 -3.54
C SER A 168 -4.55 21.63 -2.34
N MET A 169 -3.23 21.65 -2.57
CA MET A 169 -2.27 22.02 -1.52
C MET A 169 -2.20 23.53 -1.28
N THR A 170 -2.82 24.34 -2.14
CA THR A 170 -2.98 25.79 -1.96
C THR A 170 -4.34 26.16 -1.37
N GLY A 171 -5.21 25.19 -1.09
CA GLY A 171 -6.54 25.38 -0.49
C GLY A 171 -7.68 25.65 -1.49
N SER A 172 -7.39 25.95 -2.75
CA SER A 172 -8.40 26.14 -3.80
C SER A 172 -7.89 25.72 -5.18
N PHE A 173 -8.82 25.56 -6.12
CA PHE A 173 -8.51 25.43 -7.55
C PHE A 173 -8.75 26.77 -8.26
N PRO A 174 -7.98 27.13 -9.30
CA PRO A 174 -6.89 26.35 -9.89
C PRO A 174 -5.65 26.27 -8.98
N THR A 175 -4.87 25.21 -9.12
CA THR A 175 -3.62 24.99 -8.37
C THR A 175 -2.58 24.29 -9.21
N GLN A 176 -1.32 24.37 -8.82
CA GLN A 176 -0.26 23.57 -9.44
C GLN A 176 0.01 22.28 -8.69
N LYS A 177 -0.44 22.15 -7.44
CA LYS A 177 -0.05 21.06 -6.56
C LYS A 177 -1.25 20.46 -5.86
N VAL A 178 -1.41 19.15 -5.97
CA VAL A 178 -2.50 18.40 -5.32
C VAL A 178 -1.94 17.26 -4.51
N GLN A 179 -2.62 16.98 -3.40
CA GLN A 179 -2.38 15.80 -2.59
C GLN A 179 -3.55 14.84 -2.77
N VAL A 180 -3.24 13.60 -3.15
CA VAL A 180 -4.19 12.50 -3.25
C VAL A 180 -4.01 11.63 -2.02
N LYS A 181 -5.11 11.30 -1.36
CA LYS A 181 -5.13 10.41 -0.19
C LYS A 181 -6.21 9.38 -0.34
N GLY A 182 -5.96 8.23 0.27
CA GLY A 182 -6.92 7.17 0.30
C GLY A 182 -6.69 6.20 1.44
N SER A 183 -7.76 5.52 1.80
CA SER A 183 -7.75 4.40 2.72
C SER A 183 -8.62 3.27 2.15
N VAL A 184 -8.16 2.03 2.30
CA VAL A 184 -8.94 0.84 1.96
C VAL A 184 -8.59 -0.29 2.91
N THR A 185 -9.55 -1.16 3.21
CA THR A 185 -9.31 -2.40 3.95
C THR A 185 -9.24 -3.55 2.98
N ILE A 186 -8.15 -4.31 2.98
CA ILE A 186 -8.09 -5.59 2.28
C ILE A 186 -8.62 -6.67 3.21
N ASP A 187 -9.62 -7.40 2.73
CA ASP A 187 -10.30 -8.48 3.45
C ASP A 187 -10.10 -9.81 2.71
N THR A 188 -9.73 -10.87 3.44
CA THR A 188 -9.66 -12.22 2.88
C THR A 188 -10.12 -13.26 3.90
N VAL A 189 -10.79 -14.31 3.42
CA VAL A 189 -11.24 -15.42 4.26
C VAL A 189 -10.05 -16.33 4.58
N LYS A 190 -9.85 -16.68 5.85
CA LYS A 190 -8.76 -17.55 6.34
C LYS A 190 -8.67 -18.91 5.64
N THR A 191 -9.77 -19.44 5.12
CA THR A 191 -9.76 -20.73 4.40
C THR A 191 -9.33 -20.59 2.94
N LYS A 192 -9.36 -19.38 2.37
CA LYS A 192 -9.02 -19.13 0.97
C LYS A 192 -7.54 -18.78 0.74
N ILE A 193 -6.80 -18.48 1.81
CA ILE A 193 -5.36 -18.13 1.73
C ILE A 193 -4.45 -19.36 1.58
N GLY A 194 -5.00 -20.59 1.48
CA GLY A 194 -4.23 -21.77 1.08
C GLY A 194 -3.06 -22.16 1.99
N GLY A 195 -3.07 -21.73 3.26
CA GLY A 195 -1.98 -21.98 4.21
C GLY A 195 -0.87 -20.91 4.23
N VAL A 196 -1.00 -19.82 3.46
CA VAL A 196 -0.07 -18.69 3.53
C VAL A 196 -0.22 -17.96 4.88
N ALA A 197 0.88 -17.79 5.60
CA ALA A 197 0.93 -17.08 6.87
C ALA A 197 0.92 -15.56 6.66
N ILE A 198 -0.22 -14.98 6.27
CA ILE A 198 -0.34 -13.54 6.02
C ILE A 198 -0.35 -12.68 7.29
N GLY A 199 -0.33 -13.29 8.47
CA GLY A 199 -0.21 -12.57 9.74
C GLY A 199 1.09 -11.77 9.84
N ASP A 200 2.19 -12.34 9.36
CA ASP A 200 3.50 -11.68 9.33
C ASP A 200 3.55 -10.51 8.32
N LEU A 201 2.58 -10.46 7.40
CA LEU A 201 2.37 -9.34 6.48
C LEU A 201 1.52 -8.23 7.11
N GLY A 202 1.24 -8.29 8.41
CA GLY A 202 0.46 -7.29 9.14
C GLY A 202 -1.06 -7.45 9.03
N TYR A 203 -1.54 -8.59 8.52
CA TYR A 203 -2.97 -8.90 8.55
C TYR A 203 -3.41 -9.36 9.94
N THR A 204 -4.51 -8.81 10.42
CA THR A 204 -5.12 -9.15 11.70
C THR A 204 -6.32 -10.07 11.52
N VAL A 205 -6.42 -11.13 12.33
CA VAL A 205 -7.60 -12.02 12.32
C VAL A 205 -8.75 -11.34 13.04
N GLN A 206 -9.90 -11.23 12.39
CA GLN A 206 -11.15 -10.77 13.01
C GLN A 206 -12.05 -11.95 13.40
N GLN A 207 -13.06 -11.69 14.25
CA GLN A 207 -13.93 -12.70 14.89
C GLN A 207 -14.68 -13.63 13.91
N ASN A 208 -14.71 -13.33 12.61
CA ASN A 208 -15.40 -14.12 11.59
C ASN A 208 -14.47 -14.99 10.73
N SER A 209 -13.24 -15.25 11.15
CA SER A 209 -12.22 -15.95 10.34
C SER A 209 -11.80 -15.19 9.07
N HIS A 210 -11.86 -13.87 9.11
CA HIS A 210 -11.29 -13.01 8.06
C HIS A 210 -9.95 -12.44 8.54
N TYR A 211 -9.00 -12.36 7.63
CA TYR A 211 -7.79 -11.56 7.79
C TYR A 211 -8.04 -10.20 7.17
N ARG A 212 -7.71 -9.14 7.92
CA ARG A 212 -7.85 -7.75 7.45
C ARG A 212 -6.58 -6.95 7.65
N LYS A 213 -6.27 -6.11 6.66
CA LYS A 213 -5.21 -5.11 6.73
C LYS A 213 -5.74 -3.80 6.18
N ASN A 214 -5.56 -2.73 6.95
CA ASN A 214 -5.86 -1.38 6.51
C ASN A 214 -4.66 -0.82 5.76
N LEU A 215 -4.92 -0.29 4.58
CA LEU A 215 -3.96 0.39 3.75
C LEU A 215 -4.31 1.87 3.75
N ASN A 216 -3.37 2.72 4.15
CA ASN A 216 -3.49 4.18 4.13
C ASN A 216 -2.36 4.74 3.28
N HIS A 217 -2.75 5.50 2.29
CA HIS A 217 -1.93 5.72 1.12
C HIS A 217 -2.17 7.14 0.61
N GLY A 218 -1.13 7.74 0.05
CA GLY A 218 -1.22 9.05 -0.52
C GLY A 218 0.03 9.45 -1.24
N PHE A 219 -0.15 10.35 -2.18
CA PHE A 219 0.92 10.89 -3.00
C PHE A 219 0.60 12.32 -3.38
N THR A 220 1.65 13.04 -3.73
CA THR A 220 1.57 14.43 -4.13
C THR A 220 2.10 14.54 -5.54
N PHE A 221 1.32 15.17 -6.42
CA PHE A 221 1.78 15.52 -7.75
C PHE A 221 1.71 17.05 -7.96
N THR A 222 2.65 17.54 -8.75
CA THR A 222 2.73 18.92 -9.23
C THR A 222 2.55 18.94 -10.75
N PHE A 223 1.84 19.94 -11.26
CA PHE A 223 1.65 20.20 -12.69
C PHE A 223 2.15 21.60 -13.02
N GLY A 224 2.97 21.71 -14.06
CA GLY A 224 3.75 22.91 -14.34
C GLY A 224 5.15 22.83 -13.73
N ARG A 225 6.00 23.82 -14.06
CA ARG A 225 7.33 24.00 -13.46
C ARG A 225 7.23 24.71 -12.12
#